data_AF-A0A951F5M9-F1
#
_entry.id   AF-A0A951F5M9-F1
#
_cell.length_a   1.000
_cell.length_b   1.000
_cell.length_c   1.000
_cell.angle_alpha   90.00
_cell.angle_beta   90.00
_cell.angle_gamma   90.00
#
_symmetry.space_group_name_H-M   'P 1'
#
loop_
_entity.id
_entity.type
_entity.pdbx_description
1 polymer ?
#
loop_
_entity_poly.entity_id
_entity_poly.type
_entity_poly.pdbx_seq_one_letter_code
_entity_poly.pdbx_strand_id
1 'polypeptide(L)'
;MKTLSALLLVCASVAAPSWSAQAAGKSVDQVLNAYIQALGGQSAIDHIDDRQIEAKVRHAGKVVYFWAKPNKVVRIAHGEKVGFDGSTGWMLSRKKKITKLPKPEQQELEMNANPVRYVHLHDLYSEIDPAAPERLNGRAVDVLVVPNNIGSTKFYFDSAVHLLVRIEEFGVTSAYYKQVTEFSDYKRVDGIQYPFRILHTTTAPGMKDKEIAVSSITQNVGLKPEFFTRPQIGAVTLGGKR
;
A
#
# COMPACT_ATOMS: atom_id res chain seq x y z
N MET A 1 -30.99 -79.47 -28.49
CA MET A 1 -31.65 -78.14 -28.61
C MET A 1 -31.48 -77.38 -27.30
N LYS A 2 -30.47 -76.53 -27.17
CA LYS A 2 -30.39 -75.47 -26.16
C LYS A 2 -29.64 -74.29 -26.77
N THR A 3 -30.34 -73.21 -27.00
CA THR A 3 -29.88 -71.93 -27.56
C THR A 3 -29.16 -71.14 -26.45
N LEU A 4 -27.96 -70.62 -26.74
CA LEU A 4 -27.30 -69.61 -25.91
C LEU A 4 -27.56 -68.22 -26.52
N SER A 5 -28.30 -67.40 -25.81
CA SER A 5 -28.45 -65.97 -26.09
C SER A 5 -27.26 -65.21 -25.48
N ALA A 6 -26.48 -64.53 -26.33
CA ALA A 6 -25.45 -63.59 -25.90
C ALA A 6 -26.10 -62.22 -25.64
N LEU A 7 -25.97 -61.72 -24.40
CA LEU A 7 -26.40 -60.37 -24.02
C LEU A 7 -25.23 -59.40 -24.28
N LEU A 8 -25.36 -58.53 -25.28
CA LEU A 8 -24.46 -57.39 -25.47
C LEU A 8 -24.76 -56.33 -24.41
N LEU A 9 -23.80 -56.05 -23.52
CA LEU A 9 -23.85 -54.92 -22.61
C LEU A 9 -23.26 -53.69 -23.35
N VAL A 10 -24.11 -52.73 -23.69
CA VAL A 10 -23.69 -51.42 -24.21
C VAL A 10 -23.32 -50.53 -23.02
N CYS A 11 -22.03 -50.28 -22.81
CA CYS A 11 -21.56 -49.28 -21.86
C CYS A 11 -21.76 -47.88 -22.44
N ALA A 12 -22.79 -47.17 -21.98
CA ALA A 12 -22.95 -45.74 -22.22
C ALA A 12 -21.95 -44.97 -21.35
N SER A 13 -20.89 -44.44 -21.97
CA SER A 13 -19.95 -43.52 -21.32
C SER A 13 -20.61 -42.16 -21.14
N VAL A 14 -21.10 -41.90 -19.93
CA VAL A 14 -21.62 -40.58 -19.52
C VAL A 14 -20.41 -39.69 -19.22
N ALA A 15 -20.10 -38.77 -20.14
CA ALA A 15 -19.12 -37.72 -19.87
C ALA A 15 -19.70 -36.76 -18.83
N ALA A 16 -19.17 -36.80 -17.61
CA ALA A 16 -19.53 -35.83 -16.59
C ALA A 16 -19.01 -34.44 -16.98
N PRO A 17 -19.80 -33.37 -16.80
CA PRO A 17 -19.32 -32.00 -17.01
C PRO A 17 -18.21 -31.71 -16.00
N SER A 18 -16.97 -31.58 -16.49
CA SER A 18 -15.86 -31.05 -15.70
C SER A 18 -16.11 -29.55 -15.50
N TRP A 19 -16.72 -29.20 -14.37
CA TRP A 19 -16.66 -27.84 -13.85
C TRP A 19 -15.18 -27.54 -13.63
N SER A 20 -14.59 -26.70 -14.48
CA SER A 20 -13.27 -26.15 -14.22
C SER A 20 -13.37 -25.36 -12.93
N ALA A 21 -12.89 -25.94 -11.82
CA ALA A 21 -12.59 -25.18 -10.63
C ALA A 21 -11.61 -24.08 -11.08
N GLN A 22 -12.09 -22.84 -11.16
CA GLN A 22 -11.24 -21.68 -11.39
C GLN A 22 -10.14 -21.77 -10.34
N ALA A 23 -8.90 -21.99 -10.75
CA ALA A 23 -7.80 -22.17 -9.80
C ALA A 23 -7.75 -20.92 -8.91
N ALA A 24 -8.09 -21.10 -7.64
CA ALA A 24 -7.85 -20.07 -6.64
C ALA A 24 -6.36 -19.74 -6.69
N GLY A 25 -6.00 -18.44 -6.66
CA GLY A 25 -4.62 -18.03 -6.55
C GLY A 25 -3.97 -18.59 -5.28
N LYS A 26 -2.67 -18.32 -5.10
CA LYS A 26 -1.98 -18.62 -3.84
C LYS A 26 -2.80 -18.06 -2.66
N SER A 27 -2.77 -18.74 -1.53
CA SER A 27 -3.45 -18.23 -0.32
C SER A 27 -2.85 -16.89 0.10
N VAL A 28 -3.63 -16.10 0.86
CA VAL A 28 -3.18 -14.80 1.41
C VAL A 28 -1.83 -14.97 2.13
N ASP A 29 -1.72 -15.94 3.03
CA ASP A 29 -0.50 -16.17 3.80
C ASP A 29 0.69 -16.59 2.93
N GLN A 30 0.46 -17.37 1.86
CA GLN A 30 1.53 -17.71 0.92
C GLN A 30 2.08 -16.46 0.22
N VAL A 31 1.22 -15.56 -0.22
CA VAL A 31 1.62 -14.30 -0.87
C VAL A 31 2.33 -13.38 0.11
N LEU A 32 1.77 -13.16 1.32
CA LEU A 32 2.36 -12.27 2.32
C LEU A 32 3.68 -12.80 2.86
N ASN A 33 3.80 -14.10 3.14
CA ASN A 33 5.06 -14.69 3.58
C ASN A 33 6.14 -14.56 2.51
N ALA A 34 5.82 -14.80 1.23
CA ALA A 34 6.76 -14.61 0.14
C ALA A 34 7.20 -13.14 0.02
N TYR A 35 6.27 -12.21 0.19
CA TYR A 35 6.57 -10.77 0.18
C TYR A 35 7.48 -10.36 1.34
N ILE A 36 7.19 -10.80 2.57
CA ILE A 36 8.02 -10.54 3.77
C ILE A 36 9.44 -11.05 3.54
N GLN A 37 9.60 -12.27 3.02
CA GLN A 37 10.92 -12.83 2.73
C GLN A 37 11.65 -12.04 1.63
N ALA A 38 10.96 -11.67 0.55
CA ALA A 38 11.54 -10.88 -0.54
C ALA A 38 11.98 -9.48 -0.11
N LEU A 39 11.26 -8.88 0.85
CA LEU A 39 11.67 -7.61 1.43
C LEU A 39 12.96 -7.73 2.23
N GLY A 40 13.19 -8.82 2.95
CA GLY A 40 14.36 -8.98 3.83
C GLY A 40 14.08 -9.78 5.11
N GLY A 41 12.85 -10.28 5.28
CA GLY A 41 12.42 -11.07 6.43
C GLY A 41 11.85 -10.23 7.56
N GLN A 42 11.00 -10.88 8.38
CA GLN A 42 10.27 -10.23 9.47
C GLN A 42 11.19 -9.53 10.47
N SER A 43 12.29 -10.18 10.86
CA SER A 43 13.24 -9.62 11.84
C SER A 43 13.89 -8.31 11.38
N ALA A 44 14.20 -8.16 10.09
CA ALA A 44 14.78 -6.91 9.58
C ALA A 44 13.74 -5.79 9.63
N ILE A 45 12.51 -6.08 9.21
CA ILE A 45 11.39 -5.13 9.21
C ILE A 45 11.06 -4.69 10.65
N ASP A 46 11.01 -5.63 11.59
CA ASP A 46 10.70 -5.37 13.00
C ASP A 46 11.81 -4.62 13.73
N HIS A 47 13.02 -4.54 13.17
CA HIS A 47 14.11 -3.77 13.76
C HIS A 47 14.02 -2.26 13.48
N ILE A 48 13.13 -1.82 12.59
CA ILE A 48 12.99 -0.41 12.23
C ILE A 48 11.98 0.28 13.15
N ASP A 49 12.43 1.16 14.03
CA ASP A 49 11.56 1.92 14.94
C ASP A 49 11.08 3.23 14.34
N ASP A 50 11.96 3.89 13.60
CA ASP A 50 11.67 5.11 12.87
C ASP A 50 12.54 5.23 11.61
N ARG A 51 12.21 6.20 10.76
CA ARG A 51 12.94 6.46 9.52
C ARG A 51 12.77 7.87 9.00
N GLN A 52 13.74 8.27 8.19
CA GLN A 52 13.70 9.45 7.33
C GLN A 52 13.84 9.02 5.86
N ILE A 53 13.00 9.54 4.99
CA ILE A 53 13.06 9.36 3.54
C ILE A 53 13.21 10.73 2.89
N GLU A 54 14.29 10.95 2.14
CA GLU A 54 14.39 12.11 1.25
C GLU A 54 13.92 11.73 -0.15
N ALA A 55 13.04 12.55 -0.72
CA ALA A 55 12.48 12.31 -2.04
C ALA A 55 12.30 13.61 -2.84
N LYS A 56 12.16 13.45 -4.15
CA LYS A 56 11.69 14.49 -5.07
C LYS A 56 10.31 14.10 -5.58
N VAL A 57 9.32 14.96 -5.35
CA VAL A 57 7.97 14.78 -5.86
C VAL A 57 7.81 15.61 -7.13
N ARG A 58 7.35 15.00 -8.21
CA ARG A 58 7.10 15.69 -9.49
C ARG A 58 6.14 16.86 -9.25
N HIS A 59 6.50 18.04 -9.75
CA HIS A 59 5.80 19.32 -9.54
C HIS A 59 5.79 19.87 -8.10
N ALA A 60 6.19 19.10 -7.08
CA ALA A 60 6.23 19.52 -5.68
C ALA A 60 7.65 19.53 -5.06
N GLY A 61 8.70 19.34 -5.86
CA GLY A 61 10.09 19.58 -5.44
C GLY A 61 10.60 18.62 -4.37
N LYS A 62 11.54 19.08 -3.53
CA LYS A 62 12.13 18.28 -2.45
C LYS A 62 11.10 18.08 -1.33
N VAL A 63 10.97 16.85 -0.88
CA VAL A 63 10.10 16.43 0.22
C VAL A 63 10.90 15.51 1.15
N VAL A 64 10.68 15.64 2.44
CA VAL A 64 11.23 14.72 3.44
C VAL A 64 10.06 14.09 4.20
N TYR A 65 10.04 12.77 4.23
CA TYR A 65 9.09 11.99 5.03
C TYR A 65 9.80 11.45 6.26
N PHE A 66 9.08 11.41 7.35
CA PHE A 66 9.47 10.78 8.59
C PHE A 66 8.36 9.82 8.98
N TRP A 67 8.74 8.62 9.40
CA TRP A 67 7.79 7.63 9.92
C TRP A 67 8.36 7.05 11.22
N ALA A 68 7.48 6.68 12.14
CA ALA A 68 7.82 5.91 13.33
C ALA A 68 6.68 4.94 13.66
N LYS A 69 7.04 3.81 14.27
CA LYS A 69 6.05 2.82 14.70
C LYS A 69 5.00 3.41 15.68
N PRO A 70 3.78 2.86 15.67
CA PRO A 70 3.28 1.91 14.67
C PRO A 70 2.92 2.61 13.34
N ASN A 71 2.46 3.86 13.39
CA ASN A 71 1.87 4.55 12.24
C ASN A 71 2.02 6.07 12.29
N LYS A 72 3.01 6.60 13.02
CA LYS A 72 3.23 8.05 13.13
C LYS A 72 3.99 8.55 11.92
N VAL A 73 3.53 9.64 11.31
CA VAL A 73 4.14 10.18 10.10
C VAL A 73 4.18 11.70 10.08
N VAL A 74 5.24 12.23 9.49
CA VAL A 74 5.38 13.65 9.18
C VAL A 74 5.98 13.78 7.78
N ARG A 75 5.40 14.64 6.96
CA ARG A 75 6.00 15.13 5.72
C ARG A 75 6.33 16.60 5.86
N ILE A 76 7.57 16.95 5.57
CA ILE A 76 8.01 18.33 5.40
C ILE A 76 8.23 18.57 3.92
N ALA A 77 7.53 19.56 3.38
CA ALA A 77 7.72 20.01 2.02
C ALA A 77 7.48 21.51 2.01
N HIS A 78 8.32 22.28 1.33
CA HIS A 78 7.93 23.63 0.96
C HIS A 78 7.52 24.52 2.17
N GLY A 79 8.16 24.40 3.33
CA GLY A 79 7.79 25.18 4.54
C GLY A 79 6.43 24.81 5.16
N GLU A 80 5.80 23.75 4.68
CA GLU A 80 4.62 23.11 5.27
C GLU A 80 5.05 21.84 6.01
N LYS A 81 4.37 21.55 7.10
CA LYS A 81 4.52 20.30 7.84
C LYS A 81 3.15 19.64 7.93
N VAL A 82 3.03 18.45 7.38
CA VAL A 82 1.82 17.63 7.44
C VAL A 82 2.14 16.41 8.27
N GLY A 83 1.28 16.02 9.20
CA GLY A 83 1.55 14.88 10.05
C GLY A 83 0.31 14.12 10.45
N PHE A 84 0.53 12.92 10.99
CA PHE A 84 -0.46 12.07 11.61
C PHE A 84 0.24 11.39 12.80
N ASP A 85 -0.33 11.55 13.98
CA ASP A 85 0.28 11.09 15.24
C ASP A 85 -0.11 9.65 15.63
N GLY A 86 -0.81 8.94 14.73
CA GLY A 86 -1.43 7.64 14.98
C GLY A 86 -2.92 7.72 15.27
N SER A 87 -3.46 8.92 15.54
CA SER A 87 -4.88 9.16 15.80
C SER A 87 -5.46 10.28 14.94
N THR A 88 -4.80 11.44 14.89
CA THR A 88 -5.29 12.65 14.21
C THR A 88 -4.28 13.18 13.21
N GLY A 89 -4.74 13.40 11.98
CA GLY A 89 -3.98 14.09 10.96
C GLY A 89 -4.05 15.60 11.09
N TRP A 90 -2.95 16.28 10.83
CA TRP A 90 -2.81 17.73 10.93
C TRP A 90 -1.93 18.30 9.81
N MET A 91 -2.15 19.57 9.49
CA MET A 91 -1.33 20.35 8.57
C MET A 91 -1.00 21.69 9.19
N LEU A 92 0.28 22.03 9.25
CA LEU A 92 0.80 23.36 9.52
C LEU A 92 1.22 23.97 8.18
N SER A 93 0.46 24.97 7.72
CA SER A 93 0.78 25.68 6.49
C SER A 93 1.95 26.65 6.67
N ARG A 94 2.52 27.12 5.55
CA ARG A 94 3.55 28.18 5.56
C ARG A 94 3.11 29.44 6.32
N LYS A 95 1.80 29.75 6.29
CA LYS A 95 1.19 30.91 6.98
C LYS A 95 0.90 30.65 8.46
N LYS A 96 1.49 29.59 9.05
CA LYS A 96 1.29 29.20 10.44
C LYS A 96 -0.18 28.93 10.81
N LYS A 97 -1.00 28.49 9.85
CA LYS A 97 -2.35 27.99 10.12
C LYS A 97 -2.29 26.49 10.36
N ILE A 98 -2.97 26.02 11.41
CA ILE A 98 -3.12 24.60 11.68
C ILE A 98 -4.52 24.14 11.29
N THR A 99 -4.61 23.11 10.46
CA THR A 99 -5.87 22.47 10.06
C THR A 99 -5.82 20.96 10.30
N LYS A 100 -6.99 20.34 10.41
CA LYS A 100 -7.12 18.87 10.40
C LYS A 100 -6.86 18.35 8.99
N LEU A 101 -6.17 17.23 8.87
CA LEU A 101 -5.93 16.53 7.60
C LEU A 101 -7.09 15.56 7.32
N PRO A 102 -7.69 15.53 6.12
CA PRO A 102 -8.69 14.52 5.74
C PRO A 102 -8.14 13.08 5.80
N LYS A 103 -9.02 12.09 6.05
CA LYS A 103 -8.62 10.69 6.19
C LYS A 103 -7.92 10.10 4.94
N PRO A 104 -8.38 10.35 3.70
CA PRO A 104 -7.67 9.86 2.52
C PRO A 104 -6.24 10.43 2.41
N GLU A 105 -6.05 11.71 2.74
CA GLU A 105 -4.72 12.33 2.76
C GLU A 105 -3.83 11.76 3.88
N GLN A 106 -4.39 11.33 5.01
CA GLN A 106 -3.64 10.61 6.04
C GLN A 106 -3.16 9.25 5.55
N GLN A 107 -4.01 8.49 4.85
CA GLN A 107 -3.67 7.18 4.28
C GLN A 107 -2.56 7.31 3.22
N GLU A 108 -2.68 8.29 2.33
CA GLU A 108 -1.64 8.57 1.32
C GLU A 108 -0.31 9.02 1.98
N LEU A 109 -0.38 9.83 3.04
CA LEU A 109 0.79 10.26 3.80
C LEU A 109 1.52 9.06 4.43
N GLU A 110 0.77 8.14 5.02
CA GLU A 110 1.32 6.95 5.67
C GLU A 110 1.88 5.95 4.65
N MET A 111 1.20 5.71 3.53
CA MET A 111 1.72 4.87 2.42
C MET A 111 3.06 5.40 1.91
N ASN A 112 3.18 6.72 1.70
CA ASN A 112 4.39 7.32 1.16
C ASN A 112 5.56 7.32 2.14
N ALA A 113 5.29 7.42 3.44
CA ALA A 113 6.32 7.38 4.48
C ALA A 113 6.70 5.95 4.88
N ASN A 114 5.80 4.98 4.70
CA ASN A 114 6.04 3.55 4.95
C ASN A 114 5.50 2.67 3.81
N PRO A 115 6.19 2.61 2.65
CA PRO A 115 5.72 1.84 1.50
C PRO A 115 5.77 0.31 1.71
N VAL A 116 6.43 -0.17 2.77
CA VAL A 116 6.47 -1.61 3.12
C VAL A 116 5.40 -2.03 4.12
N ARG A 117 4.53 -1.10 4.57
CA ARG A 117 3.45 -1.38 5.53
C ARG A 117 2.54 -2.56 5.19
N TYR A 118 2.46 -2.91 3.90
CA TYR A 118 1.60 -3.97 3.38
C TYR A 118 2.07 -5.39 3.74
N VAL A 119 3.17 -5.53 4.47
CA VAL A 119 3.46 -6.80 5.18
C VAL A 119 2.46 -7.07 6.29
N HIS A 120 1.80 -6.02 6.80
CA HIS A 120 0.79 -6.08 7.86
C HIS A 120 -0.63 -6.05 7.29
N LEU A 121 -0.88 -6.63 6.10
CA LEU A 121 -2.20 -6.53 5.47
C LEU A 121 -3.33 -7.06 6.37
N HIS A 122 -3.09 -8.14 7.13
CA HIS A 122 -4.04 -8.67 8.12
C HIS A 122 -4.36 -7.69 9.26
N ASP A 123 -3.45 -6.78 9.61
CA ASP A 123 -3.71 -5.73 10.61
C ASP A 123 -4.47 -4.54 10.01
N LEU A 124 -4.33 -4.34 8.69
CA LEU A 124 -4.92 -3.22 7.96
C LEU A 124 -6.34 -3.52 7.46
N TYR A 125 -6.66 -4.78 7.19
CA TYR A 125 -7.92 -5.21 6.59
C TYR A 125 -8.44 -6.47 7.28
N SER A 126 -9.72 -6.44 7.66
CA SER A 126 -10.38 -7.59 8.31
C SER A 126 -10.70 -8.73 7.34
N GLU A 127 -10.79 -8.42 6.05
CA GLU A 127 -11.14 -9.35 4.98
C GLU A 127 -10.16 -9.20 3.83
N ILE A 128 -9.55 -10.30 3.42
CA ILE A 128 -8.58 -10.37 2.33
C ILE A 128 -8.84 -11.67 1.56
N ASP A 129 -9.15 -11.55 0.28
CA ASP A 129 -9.41 -12.69 -0.59
C ASP A 129 -8.29 -12.84 -1.63
N PRO A 130 -7.78 -14.06 -1.86
CA PRO A 130 -6.92 -14.33 -2.99
C PRO A 130 -7.76 -14.33 -4.28
N ALA A 131 -7.26 -13.67 -5.33
CA ALA A 131 -7.84 -13.74 -6.66
C ALA A 131 -7.01 -14.65 -7.57
N ALA A 132 -7.59 -15.00 -8.73
CA ALA A 132 -6.84 -15.68 -9.78
C ALA A 132 -5.62 -14.83 -10.19
N PRO A 133 -4.45 -15.45 -10.43
CA PRO A 133 -3.28 -14.71 -10.89
C PRO A 133 -3.56 -13.92 -12.17
N GLU A 134 -3.04 -12.70 -12.25
CA GLU A 134 -3.21 -11.81 -13.39
C GLU A 134 -1.88 -11.62 -14.15
N ARG A 135 -1.91 -10.88 -15.26
CA ARG A 135 -0.68 -10.40 -15.92
C ARG A 135 -0.66 -8.89 -16.00
N LEU A 136 0.42 -8.28 -15.52
CA LEU A 136 0.69 -6.84 -15.69
C LEU A 136 1.84 -6.64 -16.66
N ASN A 137 1.58 -5.99 -17.81
CA ASN A 137 2.58 -5.74 -18.84
C ASN A 137 3.37 -7.01 -19.24
N GLY A 138 2.68 -8.14 -19.33
CA GLY A 138 3.28 -9.43 -19.66
C GLY A 138 3.99 -10.15 -18.50
N ARG A 139 4.03 -9.60 -17.28
CA ARG A 139 4.56 -10.28 -16.07
C ARG A 139 3.44 -10.93 -15.28
N ALA A 140 3.65 -12.15 -14.78
CA ALA A 140 2.71 -12.82 -13.91
C ALA A 140 2.70 -12.16 -12.53
N VAL A 141 1.51 -11.99 -11.96
CA VAL A 141 1.32 -11.40 -10.62
C VAL A 141 0.33 -12.21 -9.80
N ASP A 142 0.64 -12.37 -8.52
CA ASP A 142 -0.29 -12.85 -7.50
C ASP A 142 -1.14 -11.67 -7.02
N VAL A 143 -2.45 -11.87 -6.84
CA VAL A 143 -3.40 -10.79 -6.55
C VAL A 143 -4.15 -11.06 -5.26
N LEU A 144 -4.11 -10.09 -4.35
CA LEU A 144 -4.96 -10.06 -3.16
C LEU A 144 -5.99 -8.94 -3.30
N VAL A 145 -7.22 -9.20 -2.88
CA VAL A 145 -8.34 -8.26 -2.99
C VAL A 145 -8.88 -8.00 -1.60
N VAL A 146 -9.10 -6.74 -1.28
CA VAL A 146 -9.78 -6.31 -0.04
C VAL A 146 -11.01 -5.50 -0.40
N PRO A 147 -12.16 -5.73 0.25
CA PRO A 147 -13.33 -4.89 0.05
C PRO A 147 -13.05 -3.47 0.56
N ASN A 148 -13.63 -2.48 -0.09
CA ASN A 148 -13.69 -1.11 0.41
C ASN A 148 -15.13 -0.58 0.31
N ASN A 149 -15.37 0.67 0.76
CA ASN A 149 -16.72 1.19 0.97
C ASN A 149 -17.69 0.97 -0.21
N ILE A 150 -17.26 1.24 -1.43
CA ILE A 150 -18.12 1.15 -2.64
C ILE A 150 -17.45 0.35 -3.77
N GLY A 151 -16.38 -0.41 -3.46
CA GLY A 151 -15.53 -1.08 -4.43
C GLY A 151 -14.56 -2.05 -3.77
N SER A 152 -13.36 -2.16 -4.33
CA SER A 152 -12.29 -2.99 -3.80
C SER A 152 -10.93 -2.36 -4.01
N THR A 153 -9.97 -2.80 -3.22
CA THR A 153 -8.55 -2.51 -3.41
C THR A 153 -7.84 -3.81 -3.77
N LYS A 154 -7.09 -3.80 -4.87
CA LYS A 154 -6.29 -4.94 -5.33
C LYS A 154 -4.81 -4.66 -5.08
N PHE A 155 -4.12 -5.63 -4.49
CA PHE A 155 -2.67 -5.65 -4.29
C PHE A 155 -2.05 -6.66 -5.25
N TYR A 156 -1.07 -6.22 -6.04
CA TYR A 156 -0.43 -7.01 -7.07
C TYR A 156 1.03 -7.26 -6.70
N PHE A 157 1.38 -8.52 -6.49
CA PHE A 157 2.73 -8.96 -6.14
C PHE A 157 3.36 -9.66 -7.34
N ASP A 158 4.56 -9.26 -7.74
CA ASP A 158 5.28 -9.92 -8.84
C ASP A 158 5.54 -11.38 -8.49
N SER A 159 5.11 -12.33 -9.33
CA SER A 159 5.19 -13.75 -8.97
C SER A 159 6.61 -14.31 -8.97
N ALA A 160 7.58 -13.62 -9.57
CA ALA A 160 8.98 -14.06 -9.65
C ALA A 160 9.84 -13.50 -8.52
N VAL A 161 9.64 -12.24 -8.14
CA VAL A 161 10.41 -11.58 -7.06
C VAL A 161 9.62 -11.31 -5.79
N HIS A 162 8.32 -11.58 -5.80
CA HIS A 162 7.38 -11.46 -4.68
C HIS A 162 7.21 -10.06 -4.08
N LEU A 163 7.71 -9.02 -4.76
CA LEU A 163 7.55 -7.63 -4.34
C LEU A 163 6.19 -7.09 -4.79
N LEU A 164 5.56 -6.27 -3.94
CA LEU A 164 4.38 -5.48 -4.31
C LEU A 164 4.74 -4.51 -5.45
N VAL A 165 4.07 -4.59 -6.58
CA VAL A 165 4.36 -3.74 -7.75
C VAL A 165 3.24 -2.77 -8.07
N ARG A 166 2.01 -3.06 -7.63
CA ARG A 166 0.87 -2.18 -7.87
C ARG A 166 -0.20 -2.33 -6.80
N ILE A 167 -0.86 -1.23 -6.50
CA ILE A 167 -2.16 -1.18 -5.83
C ILE A 167 -3.15 -0.52 -6.79
N GLU A 168 -4.31 -1.13 -6.98
CA GLU A 168 -5.44 -0.51 -7.69
C GLU A 168 -6.62 -0.35 -6.72
N GLU A 169 -7.07 0.88 -6.53
CA GLU A 169 -8.20 1.22 -5.67
C GLU A 169 -9.36 1.69 -6.53
N PHE A 170 -10.48 0.97 -6.42
CA PHE A 170 -11.76 1.34 -7.03
C PHE A 170 -12.64 1.98 -5.97
N GLY A 171 -13.41 3.02 -6.30
CA GLY A 171 -14.43 3.49 -5.38
C GLY A 171 -13.94 4.42 -4.27
N VAL A 172 -12.79 5.11 -4.42
CA VAL A 172 -12.27 5.97 -3.34
C VAL A 172 -13.12 7.23 -3.15
N THR A 173 -13.41 7.96 -4.23
CA THR A 173 -14.31 9.14 -4.21
C THR A 173 -15.59 8.92 -5.01
N SER A 174 -15.60 7.92 -5.88
CA SER A 174 -16.73 7.49 -6.70
C SER A 174 -16.46 6.09 -7.23
N ALA A 175 -17.50 5.27 -7.40
CA ALA A 175 -17.39 3.93 -7.99
C ALA A 175 -16.77 3.93 -9.40
N TYR A 176 -16.84 5.06 -10.11
CA TYR A 176 -16.30 5.22 -11.47
C TYR A 176 -14.81 5.57 -11.51
N TYR A 177 -14.24 6.06 -10.42
CA TYR A 177 -12.85 6.51 -10.40
C TYR A 177 -11.93 5.44 -9.86
N LYS A 178 -10.77 5.32 -10.52
CA LYS A 178 -9.68 4.44 -10.13
C LYS A 178 -8.50 5.27 -9.68
N GLN A 179 -7.85 4.83 -8.61
CA GLN A 179 -6.51 5.27 -8.24
C GLN A 179 -5.56 4.09 -8.40
N VAL A 180 -4.39 4.34 -8.99
CA VAL A 180 -3.35 3.32 -9.15
C VAL A 180 -2.08 3.85 -8.51
N THR A 181 -1.48 3.04 -7.66
CA THR A 181 -0.13 3.28 -7.14
C THR A 181 0.80 2.20 -7.66
N GLU A 182 1.85 2.58 -8.38
CA GLU A 182 2.87 1.66 -8.88
C GLU A 182 4.19 1.82 -8.12
N PHE A 183 4.80 0.69 -7.77
CA PHE A 183 6.06 0.62 -7.04
C PHE A 183 7.14 0.03 -7.94
N SER A 184 8.26 0.73 -8.07
CA SER A 184 9.35 0.36 -8.97
C SER A 184 10.70 0.79 -8.41
N ASP A 185 11.77 0.35 -9.09
CA ASP A 185 13.16 0.64 -8.72
C ASP A 185 13.49 0.22 -7.28
N TYR A 186 13.15 -1.01 -6.92
CA TYR A 186 13.45 -1.54 -5.60
C TYR A 186 14.95 -1.59 -5.32
N LYS A 187 15.37 -1.04 -4.17
CA LYS A 187 16.76 -1.08 -3.70
C LYS A 187 16.81 -1.50 -2.24
N ARG A 188 17.90 -2.18 -1.88
CA ARG A 188 18.16 -2.62 -0.52
C ARG A 188 18.76 -1.48 0.33
N VAL A 189 18.15 -1.23 1.48
CA VAL A 189 18.62 -0.31 2.52
C VAL A 189 18.51 -1.04 3.86
N ASP A 190 19.63 -1.17 4.57
CA ASP A 190 19.71 -1.85 5.88
C ASP A 190 19.04 -3.24 5.88
N GLY A 191 19.32 -4.02 4.84
CA GLY A 191 18.78 -5.38 4.66
C GLY A 191 17.38 -5.46 4.04
N ILE A 192 16.66 -4.34 3.93
CA ILE A 192 15.26 -4.32 3.48
C ILE A 192 15.14 -3.71 2.08
N GLN A 193 14.34 -4.31 1.19
CA GLN A 193 13.99 -3.76 -0.12
C GLN A 193 12.94 -2.65 0.02
N TYR A 194 13.21 -1.49 -0.58
CA TYR A 194 12.27 -0.37 -0.66
C TYR A 194 12.08 0.07 -2.11
N PRO A 195 10.86 0.46 -2.54
CA PRO A 195 10.67 1.06 -3.85
C PRO A 195 11.27 2.46 -3.87
N PHE A 196 12.15 2.75 -4.84
CA PHE A 196 12.71 4.10 -5.02
C PHE A 196 11.90 4.96 -5.99
N ARG A 197 10.91 4.38 -6.67
CA ARG A 197 9.97 5.12 -7.50
C ARG A 197 8.54 4.69 -7.19
N ILE A 198 7.73 5.65 -6.76
CA ILE A 198 6.29 5.48 -6.48
C ILE A 198 5.53 6.40 -7.42
N LEU A 199 4.63 5.85 -8.22
CA LEU A 199 3.80 6.61 -9.15
C LEU A 199 2.33 6.47 -8.78
N HIS A 200 1.69 7.57 -8.43
CA HIS A 200 0.24 7.64 -8.25
C HIS A 200 -0.39 8.22 -9.51
N THR A 201 -1.39 7.52 -10.04
CA THR A 201 -2.24 7.99 -11.14
C THR A 201 -3.71 7.85 -10.76
N THR A 202 -4.57 8.64 -11.40
CA THR A 202 -6.01 8.53 -11.17
C THR A 202 -6.81 8.91 -12.41
N THR A 203 -7.98 8.28 -12.56
CA THR A 203 -8.96 8.66 -13.59
C THR A 203 -9.89 9.78 -13.14
N ALA A 204 -9.78 10.26 -11.90
CA ALA A 204 -10.58 11.37 -11.39
C ALA A 204 -10.25 12.69 -12.14
N PRO A 205 -11.26 13.41 -12.68
CA PRO A 205 -11.03 14.66 -13.42
C PRO A 205 -10.27 15.72 -12.60
N GLY A 206 -9.35 16.43 -13.25
CA GLY A 206 -8.63 17.56 -12.65
C GLY A 206 -7.47 17.18 -11.71
N MET A 207 -7.29 15.89 -11.41
CA MET A 207 -6.16 15.39 -10.65
C MET A 207 -4.97 15.12 -11.56
N LYS A 208 -3.75 15.34 -11.05
CA LYS A 208 -2.51 15.10 -11.79
C LYS A 208 -1.78 13.90 -11.21
N ASP A 209 -1.10 13.17 -12.08
CA ASP A 209 -0.17 12.12 -11.67
C ASP A 209 0.91 12.68 -10.75
N LYS A 210 1.25 11.90 -9.73
CA LYS A 210 2.24 12.25 -8.73
C LYS A 210 3.28 11.16 -8.68
N GLU A 211 4.49 11.51 -9.11
CA GLU A 211 5.65 10.64 -9.01
C GLU A 211 6.53 11.07 -7.84
N ILE A 212 6.93 10.11 -7.02
CA ILE A 212 7.86 10.25 -5.91
C ILE A 212 9.12 9.47 -6.26
N ALA A 213 10.23 10.18 -6.43
CA ALA A 213 11.55 9.60 -6.63
C ALA A 213 12.33 9.69 -5.31
N VAL A 214 12.52 8.54 -4.65
CA VAL A 214 13.30 8.44 -3.40
C VAL A 214 14.77 8.62 -3.72
N SER A 215 15.44 9.47 -2.95
CA SER A 215 16.86 9.75 -3.05
C SER A 215 17.65 9.02 -1.96
N SER A 216 17.13 8.98 -0.74
CA SER A 216 17.76 8.27 0.38
C SER A 216 16.73 7.83 1.41
N ILE A 217 17.10 6.81 2.17
CA ILE A 217 16.38 6.29 3.31
C ILE A 217 17.40 6.11 4.43
N THR A 218 17.09 6.61 5.62
CA THR A 218 17.89 6.41 6.83
C THR A 218 16.96 5.86 7.90
N GLN A 219 17.31 4.73 8.49
CA GLN A 219 16.53 4.06 9.54
C GLN A 219 17.03 4.46 10.94
N ASN A 220 16.18 4.30 11.95
CA ASN A 220 16.53 4.41 13.37
C ASN A 220 17.29 5.72 13.70
N VAL A 221 16.76 6.84 13.18
CA VAL A 221 17.27 8.20 13.33
C VAL A 221 16.96 8.83 14.70
N GLY A 222 16.21 8.16 15.57
CA GLY A 222 16.01 8.56 16.97
C GLY A 222 15.00 9.71 17.14
N LEU A 223 13.90 9.66 16.40
CA LEU A 223 12.84 10.66 16.48
C LEU A 223 12.08 10.57 17.80
N LYS A 224 11.96 11.71 18.48
CA LYS A 224 11.14 11.79 19.70
C LYS A 224 9.64 11.82 19.34
N PRO A 225 8.75 11.24 20.18
CA PRO A 225 7.32 11.19 19.91
C PRO A 225 6.69 12.56 19.61
N GLU A 226 7.17 13.63 20.26
CA GLU A 226 6.66 14.99 20.12
C GLU A 226 6.81 15.53 18.68
N PHE A 227 7.76 14.99 17.91
CA PHE A 227 8.00 15.38 16.52
C PHE A 227 6.76 15.18 15.63
N PHE A 228 5.94 14.17 15.94
CA PHE A 228 4.75 13.78 15.20
C PHE A 228 3.47 14.46 15.69
N THR A 229 3.50 15.05 16.87
CA THR A 229 2.32 15.64 17.49
C THR A 229 1.90 16.92 16.77
N ARG A 230 0.59 17.21 16.83
CA ARG A 230 0.06 18.46 16.32
C ARG A 230 0.75 19.64 17.03
N PRO A 231 1.38 20.58 16.30
CA PRO A 231 2.07 21.71 16.90
C PRO A 231 1.11 22.58 17.72
N GLN A 232 1.59 23.11 18.85
CA GLN A 232 0.92 24.19 19.57
C GLN A 232 1.53 25.51 19.11
N ILE A 233 0.71 26.41 18.57
CA ILE A 233 1.15 27.79 18.30
C ILE A 233 0.78 28.60 19.53
N GLY A 234 1.79 29.04 20.28
CA GLY A 234 1.57 29.89 21.45
C GLY A 234 0.75 31.13 21.06
N ALA A 235 -0.30 31.43 21.82
CA ALA A 235 -1.03 32.68 21.66
C ALA A 235 -0.07 33.82 21.98
N VAL A 236 0.11 34.76 21.04
CA VAL A 236 0.74 36.05 21.36
C VAL A 236 -0.23 36.75 22.29
N THR A 237 0.05 36.71 23.59
CA THR A 237 -0.64 37.56 24.55
C THR A 237 -0.22 38.99 24.20
N LEU A 238 -1.10 39.73 23.51
CA LEU A 238 -0.96 41.17 23.40
C LEU A 238 -1.13 41.72 24.82
N GLY A 239 -0.02 41.83 25.53
CA GLY A 239 0.09 42.50 26.82
C GLY A 239 -0.14 44.01 26.62
N GLY A 240 -1.38 44.39 26.35
CA GLY A 240 -1.82 45.77 26.40
C GLY A 240 -2.07 46.16 27.84
N LYS A 241 -1.04 46.67 28.53
CA LYS A 241 -1.25 47.56 29.67
C LYS A 241 -1.92 48.84 29.15
N ARG A 242 -3.10 49.16 29.64
CA ARG A 242 -3.54 50.52 29.89
C ARG A 242 -4.22 50.55 31.25
#